data_AF-A0A192C9X6-F1
#
_entry.id   AF-A0A192C9X6-F1
#
_cell.length_a   1.000
_cell.length_b   1.000
_cell.length_c   1.000
_cell.angle_alpha   90.00
_cell.angle_beta   90.00
_cell.angle_gamma   90.00
#
_symmetry.space_group_name_H-M   'P 1'
#
loop_
_entity.id
_entity.type
_entity.pdbx_description
1 polymer ?
#
loop_
_entity_poly.entity_id
_entity_poly.type
_entity_poly.pdbx_seq_one_letter_code
_entity_poly.pdbx_strand_id
1 'polypeptide(L)' 'MSVIKTHTGIVITRNGPQVKKLHQTKRMWVVGENEFYHKETGRRHFAENTRRRLLLDSIRPIKQVATREQN' A
#
# COMPACT_ATOMS: atom_id res chain seq x y z
N MET A 1 3.29 -1.26 18.33
CA MET A 1 3.70 -0.04 17.59
C MET A 1 2.91 0.02 16.29
N SER A 2 2.18 1.10 16.01
CA SER A 2 1.42 1.23 14.77
C SER A 2 2.35 1.66 13.63
N VAL A 3 2.40 0.88 12.55
CA VAL A 3 3.25 1.19 11.39
C VAL A 3 2.65 2.38 10.62
N ILE A 4 3.39 3.47 10.51
CA ILE A 4 2.95 4.69 9.84
C ILE A 4 2.67 4.41 8.36
N LYS A 5 1.44 4.67 7.92
CA LYS A 5 1.05 4.61 6.51
C LYS A 5 1.42 5.91 5.82
N THR A 6 2.24 5.82 4.78
CA THR A 6 2.80 6.98 4.08
C THR A 6 2.12 7.23 2.73
N HIS A 7 1.50 6.22 2.14
CA HIS A 7 0.91 6.30 0.80
C HIS A 7 -0.47 5.61 0.75
N THR A 8 -1.22 5.87 -0.30
CA THR A 8 -2.34 5.06 -0.76
C THR A 8 -2.03 4.46 -2.11
N GLY A 9 -2.73 3.37 -2.46
CA GLY A 9 -2.68 2.79 -3.80
C GLY A 9 -3.86 1.85 -4.03
N ILE A 10 -4.13 1.53 -5.29
CA ILE A 10 -5.19 0.62 -5.71
C ILE A 10 -4.63 -0.79 -5.85
N VAL A 11 -5.22 -1.72 -5.10
CA VAL A 11 -4.95 -3.15 -5.20
C VAL A 11 -6.08 -3.80 -5.96
N ILE A 12 -5.76 -4.52 -7.04
CA ILE A 12 -6.72 -5.40 -7.72
C ILE A 12 -6.93 -6.62 -6.84
N THR A 13 -8.15 -6.84 -6.36
CA THR A 13 -8.52 -8.01 -5.55
C THR A 13 -9.51 -8.89 -6.31
N ARG A 14 -9.88 -10.04 -5.73
CA ARG A 14 -10.97 -10.89 -6.28
C ARG A 14 -12.29 -10.12 -6.41
N ASN A 15 -12.55 -9.18 -5.49
CA ASN A 15 -13.79 -8.41 -5.45
C ASN A 15 -13.67 -7.09 -6.24
N GLY A 16 -12.61 -6.93 -7.03
CA GLY A 16 -12.33 -5.71 -7.79
C GLY A 16 -11.25 -4.82 -7.16
N PRO A 17 -11.03 -3.62 -7.75
CA PRO A 17 -10.04 -2.67 -7.28
C PRO A 17 -10.41 -2.10 -5.89
N GLN A 18 -9.46 -2.06 -4.97
CA GLN A 18 -9.64 -1.48 -3.64
C GLN A 18 -8.53 -0.49 -3.30
N VAL A 19 -8.88 0.66 -2.73
CA VAL A 19 -7.90 1.61 -2.19
C VAL A 19 -7.36 1.07 -0.86
N LYS A 20 -6.04 1.01 -0.73
CA LYS A 20 -5.33 0.56 0.48
C LYS A 20 -4.33 1.62 0.94
N LYS A 21 -4.18 1.73 2.26
CA LYS A 21 -3.09 2.51 2.87
C LYS A 21 -1.82 1.65 2.90
N LEU A 22 -0.72 2.22 2.46
CA LEU A 22 0.57 1.56 2.28
C LEU A 22 1.59 2.18 3.22
N HIS A 23 2.39 1.32 3.84
CA HIS A 23 3.65 1.72 4.43
C HIS A 23 4.77 1.45 3.42
N GLN A 24 5.58 2.46 3.16
CA GLN A 24 6.72 2.36 2.27
C GLN A 24 7.93 1.82 3.03
N THR A 25 8.49 0.69 2.60
CA THR A 25 9.82 0.26 3.03
C THR A 25 10.83 0.49 1.90
N LYS A 26 12.11 0.11 2.08
CA LYS A 26 13.11 0.22 1.00
C LYS A 26 12.65 -0.52 -0.26
N ARG A 27 12.19 -1.77 -0.12
CA ARG A 27 11.90 -2.69 -1.24
C ARG A 27 10.40 -2.91 -1.52
N MET A 28 9.52 -2.65 -0.56
CA MET A 28 8.13 -3.10 -0.61
C MET A 28 7.13 -2.00 -0.27
N TRP A 29 5.89 -2.23 -0.71
CA TRP A 29 4.69 -1.57 -0.23
C TRP A 29 3.93 -2.50 0.71
N VAL A 30 3.75 -2.10 1.97
CA VAL A 30 3.17 -2.91 3.03
C VAL A 30 1.74 -2.46 3.34
N VAL A 31 0.74 -3.28 3.00
CA VAL A 31 -0.66 -3.02 3.34
C VAL A 31 -0.94 -3.44 4.79
N GLY A 32 -0.44 -4.60 5.20
CA GLY A 32 -0.61 -5.16 6.54
C GLY A 32 0.39 -6.29 6.78
N GLU A 33 0.21 -7.01 7.88
CA GLU A 33 1.12 -8.07 8.32
C GLU A 33 1.32 -9.20 7.30
N ASN A 34 0.31 -9.50 6.48
CA ASN A 34 0.35 -10.60 5.50
C ASN A 34 0.16 -10.12 4.05
N GLU A 35 0.34 -8.83 3.79
CA GLU A 35 0.08 -8.25 2.48
C GLU A 35 1.13 -7.22 2.09
N PHE A 36 2.03 -7.66 1.20
CA PHE A 36 3.22 -6.94 0.74
C PHE A 36 3.29 -6.97 -0.78
N TYR A 37 3.73 -5.87 -1.39
CA TYR A 37 3.88 -5.76 -2.83
C TYR A 37 5.27 -5.26 -3.21
N HIS A 38 5.84 -5.85 -4.26
CA HIS A 38 7.12 -5.40 -4.82
C HIS A 38 6.98 -4.03 -5.47
N LYS A 39 7.92 -3.13 -5.22
CA LYS A 39 7.91 -1.78 -5.81
C LYS A 39 8.07 -1.77 -7.33
N GLU A 40 8.79 -2.74 -7.86
CA GLU A 40 9.12 -2.80 -9.29
C GLU A 40 7.99 -3.39 -10.12
N THR A 41 7.28 -4.38 -9.58
CA THR A 41 6.28 -5.16 -10.36
C THR A 41 4.85 -5.01 -9.86
N GLY A 42 4.65 -4.49 -8.64
CA GLY A 42 3.34 -4.45 -7.99
C GLY A 42 2.78 -5.83 -7.65
N ARG A 43 3.53 -6.93 -7.87
CA ARG A 43 3.10 -8.29 -7.53
C ARG A 43 3.14 -8.50 -6.02
N ARG A 44 2.23 -9.36 -5.53
CA ARG A 44 2.18 -9.73 -4.12
C ARG A 44 3.34 -10.67 -3.79
N HIS A 45 4.06 -10.36 -2.72
CA HIS A 45 5.11 -11.22 -2.19
C HIS A 45 4.54 -12.59 -1.82
N PHE A 46 5.24 -13.67 -2.21
CA PHE A 46 4.83 -15.07 -2.02
C PHE A 46 3.54 -15.48 -2.76
N ALA A 47 3.04 -14.65 -3.68
CA ALA A 47 1.82 -14.92 -4.43
C ALA A 47 1.83 -14.23 -5.80
N GLU A 48 3.00 -14.19 -6.46
CA GLU A 48 3.23 -13.41 -7.68
C GLU A 48 2.35 -13.88 -8.86
N ASN A 49 2.03 -15.18 -8.91
CA ASN A 49 1.20 -15.79 -9.95
C ASN A 49 -0.31 -15.51 -9.79
N THR A 50 -0.74 -14.86 -8.71
CA THR A 50 -2.14 -14.53 -8.51
C THR A 50 -2.53 -13.25 -9.25
N ARG A 51 -3.84 -13.06 -9.47
CA ARG A 51 -4.37 -11.80 -10.04
C ARG A 51 -4.24 -10.61 -9.06
N ARG A 52 -3.95 -10.87 -7.79
CA ARG A 52 -3.88 -9.83 -6.77
C ARG A 52 -2.59 -9.04 -6.93
N ARG A 53 -2.70 -7.76 -7.30
CA ARG A 53 -1.55 -6.89 -7.56
C ARG A 53 -1.86 -5.44 -7.20
N LEU A 54 -0.83 -4.72 -6.76
CA LEU A 54 -0.84 -3.27 -6.59
C LEU A 54 -0.61 -2.61 -7.95
N LEU A 55 -1.42 -1.60 -8.28
CA LEU A 55 -1.18 -0.75 -9.44
C LEU A 55 -0.19 0.34 -9.07
N LEU A 56 1.03 0.29 -9.62
CA LEU A 56 2.11 1.21 -9.26
C LEU A 56 1.77 2.67 -9.60
N ASP A 57 1.14 2.91 -10.74
CA ASP A 57 0.75 4.26 -11.19
C ASP A 57 -0.32 4.91 -10.32
N SER A 58 -1.03 4.11 -9.51
CA SER A 58 -2.06 4.60 -8.59
C SER A 58 -1.51 5.09 -7.25
N ILE A 59 -0.22 4.91 -7.00
CA ILE A 59 0.38 5.20 -5.70
C ILE A 59 0.47 6.71 -5.50
N ARG A 60 -0.05 7.19 -4.37
CA ARG A 60 -0.04 8.62 -4.02
C ARG A 60 0.37 8.78 -2.54
N PRO A 61 1.18 9.80 -2.20
CA PRO A 61 1.49 10.07 -0.80
C PRO A 61 0.21 10.49 -0.05
N ILE A 62 0.08 10.04 1.20
CA ILE A 62 -0.95 10.55 2.09
C ILE A 62 -0.47 11.93 2.55
N LYS A 63 -1.21 12.99 2.20
CA LYS A 63 -0.98 14.30 2.83
C LYS A 63 -1.27 14.14 4.32
N GLN A 64 -0.24 14.13 5.15
CA GLN A 64 -0.42 14.28 6.59
C GLN A 64 -0.95 15.70 6.81
N VAL A 65 -2.27 15.84 6.91
CA VAL A 65 -2.84 17.03 7.50
C VAL A 65 -2.39 16.98 8.96
N ALA A 66 -1.42 17.81 9.31
CA ALA A 66 -1.02 18.00 10.69
C ALA A 66 -2.27 18.48 11.43
N THR A 67 -2.93 17.57 12.14
CA THR A 67 -3.88 17.97 13.18
C THR A 67 -3.03 18.65 14.25
N ARG A 68 -2.90 19.99 14.13
CA ARG A 68 -2.48 20.82 15.25
C ARG A 68 -3.62 20.71 16.25
N GLU A 69 -3.47 19.84 17.24
CA GLU A 69 -4.26 19.95 18.47
C GLU A 69 -3.89 21.31 19.08
N GLN A 70 -4.86 22.21 19.04
CA GLN A 70 -4.78 23.51 19.69
C GLN A 70 -5.00 23.30 21.19
N ASN A 71 -3.97 23.70 21.94
CA ASN A 71 -3.97 24.26 23.31
C ASN A 71 -4.82 23.55 24.37
#